data_AF-A0A7G8JAI3-F1
#
_entry.id   AF-A0A7G8JAI3-F1
#
_cell.length_a   1.000
_cell.length_b   1.000
_cell.length_c   1.000
_cell.angle_alpha   90.00
_cell.angle_beta   90.00
_cell.angle_gamma   90.00
#
_symmetry.space_group_name_H-M   'P 1'
#
loop_
_entity.id
_entity.type
_entity.pdbx_description
1 polymer ?
#
loop_
_entity_poly.entity_id
_entity_poly.type
_entity_poly.pdbx_seq_one_letter_code
_entity_poly.pdbx_strand_id
1 'polypeptide(L)'
;MISPGLGSRVVVRTQAFLVNSEPGLYNVEAFYNAKGDVPGDKIEDVRVSPRRLFLRDQKPRRVLLSISTSTLKAGPLWICIMEDPKEKASDSSSQLTVLTRSCYQRILRPRKAISLP
;
A
#
# COMPACT_ATOMS: atom_id res chain seq x y z
N MET A 1 6.87 -2.07 11.65
CA MET A 1 6.68 -1.40 12.96
C MET A 1 5.56 -0.38 12.81
N ILE A 2 4.50 -0.48 13.62
CA ILE A 2 3.40 0.51 13.64
C ILE A 2 3.63 1.41 14.85
N SER A 3 3.92 2.69 14.62
CA SER A 3 3.98 3.68 15.69
C SER A 3 2.62 4.37 15.80
N PRO A 4 2.11 4.65 17.01
CA PRO A 4 1.05 5.64 17.14
C PRO A 4 1.60 6.93 16.53
N GLY A 5 0.94 7.46 15.50
CA GLY A 5 1.15 8.88 15.20
C GLY A 5 0.69 9.67 16.43
N LEU A 6 1.30 10.82 16.69
CA LEU A 6 0.65 11.80 17.56
C LEU A 6 -0.71 12.15 16.92
N GLY A 7 -1.81 11.69 17.51
CA GLY A 7 -3.18 12.05 17.09
C GLY A 7 -3.88 11.10 16.10
N SER A 8 -4.72 11.69 15.25
CA SER A 8 -5.78 11.08 14.40
C SER A 8 -5.29 10.17 13.27
N ARG A 9 -4.03 9.72 13.28
CA ARG A 9 -3.46 8.88 12.20
C ARG A 9 -2.54 7.79 12.74
N VAL A 10 -2.61 6.62 12.10
CA VAL A 10 -1.71 5.49 12.31
C VAL A 10 -0.60 5.51 11.26
N VAL A 11 0.62 5.24 11.68
CA VAL A 11 1.78 5.17 10.80
C VAL A 11 2.23 3.73 10.62
N VAL A 12 2.10 3.21 9.39
CA VAL A 12 2.53 1.88 8.98
C VAL A 12 3.86 1.98 8.23
N ARG A 13 4.93 1.44 8.83
CA ARG A 13 6.24 1.30 8.17
C ARG A 13 6.37 -0.07 7.53
N THR A 14 6.63 -0.10 6.23
CA THR A 14 6.75 -1.31 5.43
C THR A 14 7.87 -1.20 4.39
N GLN A 15 8.12 -2.29 3.68
CA GLN A 15 9.06 -2.35 2.56
C GLN A 15 8.31 -2.72 1.28
N ALA A 16 8.66 -2.07 0.19
CA ALA A 16 8.22 -2.41 -1.15
C ALA A 16 9.42 -2.94 -1.94
N PHE A 17 9.27 -4.10 -2.57
CA PHE A 17 10.23 -4.68 -3.48
C PHE A 17 9.48 -5.42 -4.57
N LEU A 18 10.12 -5.58 -5.73
CA LEU A 18 9.57 -6.33 -6.85
C LEU A 18 9.91 -7.80 -6.68
N VAL A 19 8.98 -8.65 -7.14
CA VAL A 19 9.19 -10.08 -7.33
C VAL A 19 8.75 -10.37 -8.75
N ASN A 20 9.69 -10.73 -9.62
CA ASN A 20 9.41 -11.04 -11.03
C ASN A 20 8.69 -9.89 -11.80
N SER A 21 9.11 -8.64 -11.58
CA SER A 21 8.53 -7.47 -12.27
C SER A 21 9.63 -6.55 -12.81
N GLU A 22 9.31 -5.77 -13.83
CA GLU A 22 10.27 -4.85 -14.44
C GLU A 22 10.64 -3.68 -13.51
N PRO A 23 11.87 -3.18 -13.56
CA PRO A 23 12.21 -1.92 -12.90
C PRO A 23 11.35 -0.76 -13.41
N GLY A 24 10.84 0.08 -12.51
CA GLY A 24 9.91 1.13 -12.92
C GLY A 24 9.41 2.01 -11.78
N LEU A 25 8.46 2.88 -12.13
CA LEU A 25 7.70 3.69 -11.19
C LEU A 25 6.48 2.91 -10.71
N TYR A 26 6.32 2.87 -9.39
CA TYR A 26 5.24 2.20 -8.72
C TYR A 26 4.57 3.14 -7.72
N ASN A 27 3.27 2.95 -7.56
CA ASN A 27 2.48 3.54 -6.49
C ASN A 27 2.25 2.51 -5.38
N VAL A 28 2.07 3.01 -4.17
CA VAL A 28 1.64 2.20 -3.04
C VAL A 28 0.28 2.70 -2.58
N GLU A 29 -0.65 1.77 -2.42
CA GLU A 29 -2.01 2.05 -1.99
C GLU A 29 -2.43 1.09 -0.88
N ALA A 30 -3.43 1.50 -0.10
CA ALA A 30 -4.00 0.67 0.95
C ALA A 30 -5.48 0.40 0.70
N PHE A 31 -5.91 -0.81 1.02
CA PHE A 31 -7.26 -1.30 0.77
C PHE A 31 -7.82 -1.99 2.02
N TYR A 32 -9.15 -1.92 2.17
CA TYR A 32 -9.87 -2.73 3.14
C TYR A 32 -9.84 -4.21 2.73
N ASN A 33 -10.24 -5.08 3.66
CA ASN A 33 -10.44 -6.49 3.35
C ASN A 33 -11.82 -6.70 2.70
N ALA A 34 -11.85 -7.34 1.52
CA ALA A 34 -13.08 -7.85 0.95
C ALA A 34 -13.41 -9.25 1.48
N LYS A 35 -14.59 -9.76 1.12
CA LYS A 35 -14.94 -11.17 1.34
C LYS A 35 -13.97 -12.05 0.53
N GLY A 36 -13.41 -13.08 1.17
CA GLY A 36 -12.49 -14.02 0.52
C GLY A 36 -11.00 -13.70 0.66
N ASP A 37 -10.62 -12.83 1.60
CA ASP A 37 -9.21 -12.51 1.90
C ASP A 37 -8.44 -11.92 0.72
N VAL A 38 -9.05 -10.94 0.07
CA VAL A 38 -8.48 -10.18 -1.05
C VAL A 38 -8.63 -8.68 -0.81
N PRO A 39 -7.80 -7.83 -1.48
CA PRO A 39 -7.98 -6.38 -1.42
C PRO A 39 -9.39 -5.98 -1.88
N GLY A 40 -10.10 -5.25 -1.02
CA GLY A 40 -11.42 -4.67 -1.30
C GLY A 40 -11.33 -3.20 -1.70
N ASP A 41 -12.18 -2.37 -1.12
CA ASP A 41 -12.25 -0.95 -1.44
C ASP A 41 -10.96 -0.20 -1.03
N LYS A 42 -10.56 0.76 -1.87
CA LYS A 42 -9.42 1.63 -1.61
C LYS A 42 -9.71 2.54 -0.41
N ILE A 43 -8.68 2.76 0.41
CA ILE A 43 -8.73 3.76 1.47
C ILE A 43 -8.23 5.08 0.90
N GLU A 44 -9.11 6.07 0.78
CA GLU A 44 -8.77 7.34 0.12
C GLU A 44 -7.85 8.24 0.96
N ASP A 45 -8.07 8.33 2.27
CA ASP A 45 -7.24 9.17 3.16
C ASP A 45 -5.95 8.45 3.61
N VAL A 46 -5.10 8.14 2.64
CA VAL A 46 -3.80 7.50 2.86
C VAL A 46 -2.69 8.42 2.34
N ARG A 47 -1.80 8.84 3.24
CA ARG A 47 -0.59 9.59 2.87
C ARG A 47 0.58 8.62 2.73
N VAL A 48 1.20 8.60 1.56
CA VAL A 48 2.31 7.69 1.25
C VAL A 48 3.61 8.47 1.08
N SER A 49 4.68 7.97 1.69
CA SER A 49 6.02 8.54 1.61
C SER A 49 7.06 7.44 1.34
N PRO A 50 7.84 7.53 0.24
CA PRO A 50 7.72 8.52 -0.83
C PRO A 50 6.45 8.29 -1.68
N ARG A 51 5.91 9.36 -2.29
CA ARG A 51 4.67 9.29 -3.10
C ARG A 51 4.81 8.44 -4.35
N ARG A 52 5.97 8.53 -5.01
CA ARG A 52 6.36 7.70 -6.16
C ARG A 52 7.56 6.85 -5.76
N LEU A 53 7.47 5.55 -6.02
CA LEU A 53 8.52 4.59 -5.69
C LEU A 53 9.17 4.07 -6.95
N PHE A 54 10.43 4.44 -7.15
CA PHE A 54 11.25 3.77 -8.16
C PHE A 54 11.77 2.45 -7.59
N LEU A 55 11.25 1.33 -8.09
CA LEU A 55 11.66 0.00 -7.69
C LEU A 55 12.55 -0.63 -8.77
N ARG A 56 13.53 -1.41 -8.31
CA ARG A 56 14.43 -2.24 -9.14
C ARG A 56 14.43 -3.63 -8.54
N ASP A 57 14.74 -4.62 -9.36
CA ASP A 57 14.72 -6.00 -8.92
C ASP A 57 15.60 -6.22 -7.66
N GLN A 58 15.07 -7.01 -6.72
CA GLN A 58 15.71 -7.43 -5.46
C GLN A 58 16.16 -6.33 -4.48
N LYS A 59 15.80 -5.05 -4.69
CA LYS A 59 16.14 -3.96 -3.75
C LYS A 59 14.93 -3.45 -2.98
N PRO A 60 14.79 -3.74 -1.66
CA PRO A 60 13.69 -3.22 -0.86
C PRO A 60 13.81 -1.71 -0.64
N ARG A 61 12.71 -1.00 -0.89
CA ARG A 61 12.54 0.42 -0.56
C ARG A 61 11.63 0.57 0.64
N ARG A 62 12.01 1.45 1.56
CA ARG A 62 11.19 1.77 2.74
C ARG A 62 10.01 2.63 2.30
N VAL A 63 8.83 2.27 2.78
CA VAL A 63 7.58 3.00 2.52
C VAL A 63 6.89 3.27 3.85
N LEU A 64 6.36 4.48 3.96
CA LEU A 64 5.60 4.95 5.08
C LEU A 64 4.18 5.27 4.62
N LEU A 65 3.20 4.60 5.21
CA LEU A 65 1.78 4.93 5.04
C LEU A 65 1.29 5.58 6.33
N SER A 66 0.68 6.76 6.21
CA SER A 66 -0.04 7.42 7.29
C SER A 66 -1.52 7.41 6.95
N ILE A 67 -2.31 6.69 7.73
CA ILE A 67 -3.73 6.41 7.48
C ILE A 67 -4.54 7.02 8.62
N SER A 68 -5.67 7.66 8.32
CA SER A 68 -6.55 8.18 9.37
C SER A 68 -7.07 7.07 10.29
N THR A 69 -7.08 7.34 11.60
CA THR A 69 -7.69 6.42 12.57
C THR A 69 -9.20 6.29 12.38
N SER A 70 -9.87 7.32 11.84
CA SER A 70 -11.32 7.30 11.59
C SER A 70 -11.73 6.31 10.50
N THR A 71 -10.82 6.05 9.55
CA THR A 71 -11.05 5.11 8.45
C THR A 71 -10.60 3.69 8.80
N LEU A 72 -9.71 3.52 9.79
CA LEU A 72 -9.16 2.21 10.11
C LEU A 72 -10.10 1.37 10.96
N LYS A 73 -10.24 0.11 10.55
CA LYS A 73 -10.91 -0.95 11.31
C LYS A 73 -9.88 -1.97 11.78
N ALA A 74 -10.15 -2.60 12.93
CA ALA A 74 -9.38 -3.76 13.35
C ALA A 74 -9.55 -4.90 12.34
N GLY A 75 -8.49 -5.68 12.13
CA GLY A 75 -8.47 -6.77 11.15
C GLY A 75 -7.48 -6.52 10.00
N PRO A 76 -7.67 -7.17 8.85
CA PRO A 76 -6.72 -7.09 7.76
C PRO A 76 -6.72 -5.75 7.03
N LEU A 77 -5.52 -5.26 6.77
CA LEU A 77 -5.20 -4.11 5.93
C LEU A 77 -4.34 -4.62 4.76
N TRP A 78 -4.82 -4.42 3.55
CA TRP A 78 -4.07 -4.74 2.34
C TRP A 78 -3.24 -3.56 1.91
N ILE A 79 -1.96 -3.80 1.60
CA ILE A 79 -1.07 -2.81 1.01
C ILE A 79 -0.64 -3.37 -0.33
N CYS A 80 -0.89 -2.61 -1.39
CA CYS A 80 -0.57 -3.03 -2.75
C CYS A 80 0.42 -2.05 -3.40
N ILE A 81 1.38 -2.62 -4.11
CA ILE A 81 2.34 -1.95 -4.96
C ILE A 81 1.85 -2.14 -6.39
N MET A 82 1.58 -1.05 -7.09
CA MET A 82 0.96 -1.07 -8.42
C MET A 82 1.86 -0.34 -9.40
N GLU A 83 2.05 -0.94 -10.56
CA GLU A 83 2.78 -0.31 -11.67
C GLU A 83 2.01 0.91 -12.18
N ASP A 84 2.71 2.03 -12.38
CA ASP A 84 2.13 3.16 -13.07
C ASP A 84 1.92 2.80 -14.55
N PRO A 85 0.74 3.09 -15.14
CA PRO A 85 0.57 2.92 -16.58
C PRO A 85 1.61 3.79 -17.30
N LYS A 86 2.49 3.15 -18.06
CA LYS A 86 3.42 3.84 -18.97
C LYS A 86 2.57 4.61 -19.98
N GLU A 87 2.85 5.90 -20.21
CA GLU A 87 2.16 6.68 -21.23
C GLU A 87 2.27 5.95 -22.58
N LYS A 88 1.14 5.76 -23.26
CA LYS A 88 1.11 5.10 -24.57
C LYS A 88 1.93 5.92 -25.56
N ALA A 89 2.94 5.31 -26.17
CA ALA A 89 3.40 5.77 -27.48
C ALA A 89 2.20 5.71 -28.43
N SER A 90 2.03 6.73 -29.26
CA SER A 90 0.87 6.91 -30.13
C SER A 90 0.82 5.85 -31.24
N ASP A 91 0.37 4.63 -30.93
CA ASP A 91 0.17 3.59 -31.93
C ASP A 91 -1.31 3.25 -32.06
N SER A 92 -1.78 3.32 -33.31
CA SER A 92 -3.16 3.19 -33.79
C SER A 92 -3.73 1.77 -33.72
N SER A 93 -3.27 0.94 -32.77
CA SER A 93 -3.77 -0.42 -32.59
C SER A 93 -4.28 -0.63 -31.16
N SER A 94 -5.38 -1.36 -31.03
CA SER A 94 -6.02 -1.69 -29.75
C SER A 94 -5.17 -2.70 -28.96
N GLN A 95 -4.06 -2.25 -28.38
CA GLN A 95 -3.25 -3.05 -27.47
C GLN A 95 -3.79 -2.99 -26.04
N LEU A 96 -3.95 -4.17 -25.44
CA LEU A 96 -4.18 -4.37 -24.01
C LEU A 96 -2.84 -4.35 -23.29
N THR A 97 -2.70 -3.50 -22.28
CA THR A 97 -1.52 -3.46 -21.41
C THR A 97 -1.85 -4.13 -20.09
N VAL A 98 -1.08 -5.14 -19.71
CA VAL A 98 -1.19 -5.80 -18.41
C VAL A 98 -0.30 -5.04 -17.42
N LEU A 99 -0.88 -4.60 -16.30
CA LEU A 99 -0.15 -3.93 -15.22
C LEU A 99 0.09 -4.89 -14.07
N THR A 100 1.29 -4.83 -13.50
CA THR A 100 1.63 -5.68 -12.36
C THR A 100 1.13 -5.08 -11.05
N ARG A 101 0.51 -5.91 -10.22
CA ARG A 101 0.09 -5.56 -8.85
C ARG A 101 0.59 -6.62 -7.87
N SER A 102 1.35 -6.20 -6.87
CA SER A 102 1.76 -7.06 -5.75
C SER A 102 1.12 -6.57 -4.46
N CYS A 103 0.38 -7.44 -3.77
CA CYS A 103 -0.31 -7.09 -2.53
C CYS A 103 0.18 -7.95 -1.38
N TYR A 104 0.25 -7.37 -0.20
CA TYR A 104 0.51 -8.09 1.04
C TYR A 104 -0.38 -7.55 2.15
N GLN A 105 -0.60 -8.41 3.13
CA GLN A 105 -1.52 -8.15 4.22
C GLN A 105 -0.77 -7.73 5.49
N ARG A 106 -1.38 -6.80 6.25
CA ARG A 106 -1.00 -6.47 7.62
C ARG A 106 -2.23 -6.59 8.51
N ILE A 107 -2.10 -7.26 9.66
CA ILE A 107 -3.22 -7.40 10.60
C ILE A 107 -3.15 -6.28 11.63
N LEU A 108 -4.12 -5.36 11.56
CA LEU A 108 -4.30 -4.31 12.55
C LEU A 108 -5.00 -4.87 13.77
N ARG A 109 -4.36 -4.74 14.93
CA ARG A 109 -4.95 -5.09 16.22
C ARG A 109 -5.07 -3.84 17.08
N PRO A 110 -6.22 -3.62 17.75
CA PRO A 110 -6.31 -2.57 18.75
C PRO A 110 -5.29 -2.88 19.86
N ARG A 111 -4.58 -1.85 20.32
CA ARG A 111 -3.79 -2.00 21.55
C ARG A 111 -4.77 -2.06 22.71
N LYS A 112 -4.52 -2.97 23.67
CA LYS A 112 -5.17 -2.85 24.99
C LYS A 112 -4.77 -1.49 25.55
N ALA A 113 -5.74 -0.72 26.03
CA ALA A 113 -5.44 0.46 26.81
C ALA A 113 -4.60 0.01 28.01
N ILE A 114 -3.45 0.67 28.21
CA ILE A 114 -2.68 0.48 29.44
C ILE A 114 -3.49 1.23 30.49
N SER A 115 -4.28 0.51 31.29
CA SER A 115 -4.80 1.05 32.54
C SER A 115 -3.60 1.25 33.45
N LEU A 116 -3.20 2.51 33.64
CA LEU A 116 -2.26 2.83 34.71
C LEU A 116 -2.93 2.47 36.05
N PRO A 117 -2.20 1.83 36.98
CA PRO A 117 -2.71 1.52 38.31
C PRO A 117 -3.04 2.79 39.10
#